data_AF-A0A2M8PCZ0-F1
#
_entry.id   AF-A0A2M8PCZ0-F1
#
_cell.length_a   1.000
_cell.length_b   1.000
_cell.length_c   1.000
_cell.angle_alpha   90.00
_cell.angle_beta   90.00
_cell.angle_gamma   90.00
#
_symmetry.space_group_name_H-M   'P 1'
#
loop_
_entity.id
_entity.type
_entity.pdbx_description
1 polymer ?
#
loop_
_entity_poly.entity_id
_entity_poly.type
_entity_poly.pdbx_seq_one_letter_code
_entity_poly.pdbx_strand_id
1 'polypeptide(L)'
;MTTTAATAPRYMHLRRNFVFFVLDYFAFGVGFGMVGTSSAFIPDFVSQLTSNQSLIGLATGAYYFFWLVPQLFLAQIVNQRMWRKPFLLPAPFVRLTMIGIAVVLVTVDPRNTGLMLIAFLIGYWSFAMGDSLVTLIWGDMLGSSLPN
;
A
#
# COMPACT_ATOMS: atom_id res chain seq x y z
N MET A 1 21.31 -17.17 43.90
CA MET A 1 21.42 -15.71 44.02
C MET A 1 20.50 -15.08 42.98
N THR A 2 19.41 -14.51 43.47
CA THR A 2 18.47 -13.68 42.72
C THR A 2 19.09 -12.31 42.46
N THR A 3 19.15 -11.89 41.20
CA THR A 3 19.37 -10.47 40.84
C THR A 3 18.38 -10.06 39.75
N THR A 4 17.24 -9.63 40.25
CA THR A 4 16.27 -8.66 39.76
C THR A 4 16.64 -7.87 38.49
N ALA A 5 15.83 -8.12 37.44
CA ALA A 5 15.29 -7.17 36.46
C ALA A 5 16.09 -5.90 36.10
N ALA A 6 16.76 -5.95 34.95
CA ALA A 6 16.97 -4.79 34.09
C ALA A 6 16.20 -4.96 32.76
N THR A 7 14.90 -5.28 32.85
CA THR A 7 14.01 -5.46 31.69
C THR A 7 13.36 -4.16 31.19
N ALA A 8 13.76 -3.00 31.70
CA ALA A 8 13.09 -1.72 31.42
C ALA A 8 13.34 -1.06 30.04
N PRO A 9 14.43 -1.33 29.26
CA PRO A 9 14.59 -0.67 27.96
C PRO A 9 13.78 -1.33 26.82
N ARG A 10 13.56 -2.65 26.87
CA ARG A 10 13.01 -3.41 25.73
C ARG A 10 11.50 -3.12 25.53
N TYR A 11 10.71 -3.13 26.60
CA TYR A 11 9.26 -2.94 26.52
C TYR A 11 8.85 -1.52 26.15
N MET A 12 9.62 -0.50 26.54
CA MET A 12 9.33 0.90 26.18
C MET A 12 9.49 1.13 24.68
N HIS A 13 10.50 0.52 24.06
CA HIS A 13 10.66 0.53 22.61
C HIS A 13 9.55 -0.23 21.89
N LEU A 14 9.07 -1.36 22.43
CA LEU A 14 7.92 -2.08 21.87
C LEU A 14 6.64 -1.23 21.91
N ARG A 15 6.30 -0.63 23.06
CA ARG A 15 5.10 0.23 23.18
C ARG A 15 5.16 1.43 22.24
N ARG A 16 6.31 2.10 22.14
CA ARG A 16 6.48 3.24 21.24
C ARG A 16 6.37 2.83 19.78
N ASN A 17 7.00 1.72 19.38
CA ASN A 17 6.90 1.21 18.01
C ASN A 17 5.46 0.80 17.67
N PHE A 18 4.75 0.15 18.60
CA PHE A 18 3.35 -0.21 18.42
C PHE A 18 2.47 1.03 18.16
N VAL A 19 2.62 2.09 18.97
CA VAL A 19 1.88 3.35 18.74
C VAL A 19 2.20 3.93 17.37
N PHE A 20 3.46 3.94 16.95
CA PHE A 20 3.83 4.42 15.61
C PHE A 20 3.22 3.57 14.49
N PHE A 21 3.19 2.24 14.62
CA PHE A 21 2.53 1.37 13.64
C PHE A 21 1.02 1.60 13.59
N VAL A 22 0.36 1.78 14.74
CA VAL A 22 -1.09 2.07 14.79
C VAL A 22 -1.38 3.41 14.12
N LEU A 23 -0.60 4.46 14.43
CA LEU A 23 -0.77 5.77 13.81
C LEU A 23 -0.51 5.73 12.30
N ASP A 24 0.52 5.00 11.87
CA ASP A 24 0.84 4.80 10.45
C ASP A 24 -0.30 4.05 9.73
N TYR A 25 -0.79 2.96 10.30
CA TYR A 25 -1.92 2.21 9.75
C TYR A 25 -3.19 3.06 9.70
N PHE A 26 -3.46 3.86 10.72
CA PHE A 26 -4.60 4.76 10.75
C PHE A 26 -4.49 5.86 9.68
N ALA A 27 -3.33 6.52 9.57
CA ALA A 27 -3.10 7.54 8.56
C ALA A 27 -3.21 6.97 7.14
N PHE A 28 -2.63 5.78 6.91
CA PHE A 28 -2.79 5.05 5.67
C PHE A 28 -4.25 4.68 5.40
N GLY A 29 -4.96 4.14 6.38
CA GLY A 29 -6.36 3.76 6.28
C GLY A 29 -7.29 4.94 5.99
N VAL A 30 -7.02 6.13 6.55
CA VAL A 30 -7.76 7.35 6.23
C VAL A 30 -7.44 7.82 4.80
N GLY A 31 -6.17 7.87 4.41
CA GLY A 31 -5.77 8.29 3.06
C GLY A 31 -6.31 7.36 1.99
N PHE A 32 -6.13 6.05 2.18
CA PHE A 32 -6.70 5.02 1.30
C PHE A 32 -8.23 4.98 1.40
N GLY A 33 -8.77 5.30 2.57
CA GLY A 33 -10.14 5.76 2.86
C GLY A 33 -10.72 6.65 1.78
N MET A 34 -10.12 7.83 1.67
CA MET A 34 -10.53 8.91 0.80
C MET A 34 -10.35 8.58 -0.69
N VAL A 35 -9.39 7.72 -1.04
CA VAL A 35 -9.16 7.35 -2.45
C VAL A 35 -9.97 6.11 -2.89
N GLY A 36 -10.34 5.20 -1.99
CA GLY A 36 -10.87 3.90 -2.45
C GLY A 36 -11.43 2.93 -1.40
N THR A 37 -11.80 3.36 -0.19
CA THR A 37 -12.40 2.41 0.78
C THR A 37 -13.80 1.93 0.41
N SER A 38 -14.38 2.47 -0.65
CA SER A 38 -15.41 1.75 -1.38
C SER A 38 -14.76 1.15 -2.61
N SER A 39 -14.72 -0.18 -2.69
CA SER A 39 -14.65 -0.92 -3.95
C SER A 39 -15.64 -0.41 -5.02
N ALA A 40 -16.55 0.50 -4.66
CA ALA A 40 -17.44 1.26 -5.53
C ALA A 40 -16.81 2.50 -6.21
N PHE A 41 -15.84 3.22 -5.63
CA PHE A 41 -15.33 4.46 -6.25
C PHE A 41 -14.55 4.19 -7.55
N ILE A 42 -13.66 3.19 -7.53
CA ILE A 42 -12.86 2.82 -8.71
C ILE A 42 -13.74 2.44 -9.90
N PRO A 43 -14.70 1.49 -9.79
CA PRO A 43 -15.56 1.15 -10.92
C PRO A 43 -16.50 2.29 -11.30
N ASP A 44 -16.97 3.12 -10.35
CA ASP A 44 -17.78 4.31 -10.64
C ASP A 44 -16.97 5.33 -11.47
N PHE A 45 -15.76 5.67 -11.04
CA PHE A 45 -14.85 6.56 -11.76
C PHE A 45 -14.54 6.03 -13.17
N VAL A 46 -14.21 4.74 -13.29
CA VAL A 46 -13.94 4.13 -14.60
C VAL A 46 -15.20 4.12 -15.48
N SER A 47 -16.39 3.96 -14.91
CA SER A 47 -17.66 4.00 -15.65
C SER A 47 -17.97 5.38 -16.25
N GLN A 48 -17.46 6.46 -15.63
CA GLN A 48 -17.54 7.81 -16.20
C GLN A 48 -16.59 8.00 -17.40
N LEU A 49 -15.54 7.17 -17.51
CA LEU A 49 -14.55 7.24 -18.58
C LEU A 49 -14.84 6.25 -19.73
N THR A 50 -15.52 5.14 -19.47
CA THR A 50 -15.84 4.12 -20.47
C THR A 50 -17.15 3.38 -20.19
N SER A 51 -17.86 3.00 -21.25
CA SER A 51 -19.05 2.15 -21.19
C SER A 51 -18.73 0.64 -21.24
N ASN A 52 -17.46 0.26 -21.39
CA ASN A 52 -17.06 -1.14 -21.49
C ASN A 52 -17.03 -1.81 -20.12
N GLN A 53 -18.02 -2.65 -19.84
CA GLN A 53 -18.15 -3.39 -18.58
C GLN A 53 -16.93 -4.27 -18.26
N SER A 54 -16.27 -4.84 -19.28
CA SER A 54 -15.07 -5.65 -19.09
C SER A 54 -13.90 -4.82 -18.55
N LEU A 55 -13.73 -3.58 -19.00
CA LEU A 55 -12.68 -2.68 -18.49
C LEU A 55 -12.95 -2.22 -17.06
N ILE A 56 -14.21 -1.96 -16.72
CA ILE A 56 -14.63 -1.61 -15.35
C ILE A 56 -14.32 -2.77 -14.38
N GLY A 57 -14.70 -3.99 -14.74
CA GLY A 57 -14.39 -5.19 -13.96
C GLY A 57 -12.88 -5.45 -13.87
N LEU A 58 -12.16 -5.26 -14.97
CA LEU A 58 -10.71 -5.44 -15.02
C LEU A 58 -9.97 -4.43 -14.13
N ALA A 59 -10.43 -3.17 -14.06
CA ALA A 59 -9.82 -2.16 -13.19
C ALA A 59 -9.77 -2.59 -11.72
N THR A 60 -10.86 -3.17 -11.22
CA THR A 60 -10.99 -3.65 -9.83
C THR A 60 -10.31 -5.01 -9.62
N GLY A 61 -10.53 -5.97 -10.52
CA GLY A 61 -9.96 -7.31 -10.39
C GLY A 61 -8.44 -7.34 -10.55
N ALA A 62 -7.91 -6.60 -11.51
CA ALA A 62 -6.47 -6.57 -11.76
C ALA A 62 -5.69 -5.90 -10.61
N TYR A 63 -6.30 -4.96 -9.87
CA TYR A 63 -5.68 -4.39 -8.68
C TYR A 63 -5.27 -5.48 -7.68
N TYR A 64 -6.21 -6.38 -7.33
CA TYR A 64 -5.90 -7.48 -6.41
C TYR A 64 -4.85 -8.43 -6.96
N PHE A 65 -4.86 -8.69 -8.26
CA PHE A 65 -3.82 -9.49 -8.90
C PHE A 65 -2.43 -8.83 -8.74
N PHE A 66 -2.31 -7.56 -9.11
CA PHE A 66 -1.08 -6.79 -8.99
C PHE A 66 -0.65 -6.55 -7.54
N TRP A 67 -1.57 -6.63 -6.59
CA TRP A 67 -1.28 -6.51 -5.17
C TRP A 67 -0.92 -7.85 -4.50
N LEU A 68 -1.55 -8.97 -4.87
CA LEU A 68 -1.30 -10.28 -4.25
C LEU A 68 -0.11 -11.02 -4.86
N VAL A 69 0.03 -10.96 -6.19
CA VAL A 69 1.04 -11.76 -6.88
C VAL A 69 2.47 -11.38 -6.46
N PRO A 70 2.86 -10.09 -6.40
CA PRO A 70 4.24 -9.76 -6.05
C PRO A 70 4.59 -10.14 -4.61
N GLN A 71 3.67 -9.94 -3.66
CA GLN A 71 3.92 -10.31 -2.26
C GLN A 71 4.16 -11.82 -2.07
N LEU A 72 3.54 -12.70 -2.87
CA LEU A 72 3.79 -14.16 -2.82
C LEU A 72 5.24 -14.51 -3.18
N PHE A 73 5.79 -13.91 -4.24
CA PHE A 73 7.17 -14.12 -4.64
C PHE A 73 8.17 -13.47 -3.68
N LEU A 74 7.85 -12.26 -3.22
CA LEU A 74 8.74 -11.45 -2.40
C LEU A 74 8.80 -11.93 -0.95
N ALA A 75 7.75 -12.57 -0.44
CA ALA A 75 7.73 -13.17 0.90
C ALA A 75 8.90 -14.14 1.12
N GLN A 76 9.19 -15.00 0.14
CA GLN A 76 10.30 -15.95 0.23
C GLN A 76 11.65 -15.23 0.31
N ILE A 77 11.83 -14.17 -0.47
CA ILE A 77 13.08 -13.38 -0.52
C ILE A 77 13.27 -12.61 0.81
N VAL A 78 12.23 -11.96 1.30
CA VAL A 78 12.28 -11.15 2.53
C VAL A 78 12.53 -12.03 3.76
N ASN A 79 11.92 -13.21 3.83
CA ASN A 79 12.08 -14.14 4.95
C ASN A 79 13.52 -14.64 5.12
N GLN A 80 14.29 -14.75 4.03
CA GLN A 80 15.70 -15.18 4.07
C GLN A 80 16.68 -14.08 4.49
N ARG A 81 16.24 -12.83 4.63
CA ARG A 81 17.11 -11.69 4.94
C ARG A 81 17.07 -11.34 6.42
N MET A 82 18.26 -11.15 7.00
CA MET A 82 18.46 -10.79 8.41
C MET A 82 18.07 -9.34 8.73
N TRP A 83 18.08 -8.43 7.73
CA TRP A 83 17.82 -7.00 7.91
C TRP A 83 16.72 -6.53 6.94
N ARG A 84 15.53 -6.25 7.47
CA ARG A 84 14.30 -6.02 6.66
C ARG A 84 13.96 -4.54 6.44
N LYS A 85 14.47 -3.65 7.29
CA LYS A 85 14.23 -2.19 7.22
C LYS A 85 14.59 -1.52 5.88
N PRO A 86 15.71 -1.86 5.19
CA PRO A 86 16.04 -1.23 3.91
C PRO A 86 14.99 -1.46 2.82
N PHE A 87 14.23 -2.54 2.91
CA PHE A 87 13.19 -2.84 1.93
C PHE A 87 11.96 -1.92 2.05
N LEU A 88 11.84 -1.14 3.14
CA LEU A 88 10.82 -0.09 3.28
C LEU A 88 11.23 1.26 2.67
N LEU A 89 12.50 1.44 2.27
CA LEU A 89 12.96 2.68 1.63
C LEU A 89 12.13 3.08 0.38
N PRO A 90 11.60 2.15 -0.44
CA PRO A 90 10.74 2.49 -1.55
C PRO A 90 9.33 2.99 -1.14
N ALA A 91 8.90 2.78 0.11
CA ALA A 91 7.52 3.03 0.51
C ALA A 91 7.03 4.47 0.24
N PRO A 92 7.80 5.53 0.54
CA PRO A 92 7.40 6.89 0.18
C PRO A 92 7.23 7.07 -1.34
N PHE A 93 8.09 6.47 -2.16
CA PHE A 93 8.01 6.57 -3.61
C PHE A 93 6.77 5.90 -4.18
N VAL A 94 6.38 4.75 -3.61
CA VAL A 94 5.12 4.09 -3.95
C VAL A 94 3.93 4.99 -3.62
N ARG A 95 3.96 5.71 -2.49
CA ARG A 95 2.89 6.64 -2.12
C ARG A 95 2.85 7.86 -3.06
N LEU A 96 4.00 8.34 -3.53
CA LEU A 96 4.09 9.42 -4.53
C LEU A 96 3.43 9.03 -5.87
N THR A 97 3.31 7.74 -6.20
CA THR A 97 2.58 7.29 -7.38
C THR A 97 1.13 7.79 -7.37
N MET A 98 0.47 7.83 -6.20
CA MET A 98 -0.91 8.34 -6.11
C MET A 98 -1.01 9.83 -6.43
N ILE A 99 -0.01 10.62 -5.98
CA ILE A 99 0.09 12.04 -6.33
C ILE A 99 0.35 12.20 -7.83
N GLY A 100 1.21 11.36 -8.41
CA GLY A 100 1.46 11.32 -9.84
C GLY A 100 0.18 11.09 -10.65
N ILE A 101 -0.66 10.12 -10.24
CA ILE A 101 -1.97 9.87 -10.86
C ILE A 101 -2.85 11.12 -10.77
N ALA A 102 -2.95 11.73 -9.59
CA ALA A 102 -3.79 12.91 -9.39
C ALA A 102 -3.34 14.08 -10.28
N VAL A 103 -2.03 14.33 -10.39
CA VAL A 103 -1.48 15.38 -11.27
C VAL A 103 -1.82 15.08 -12.73
N VAL A 104 -1.66 13.85 -13.19
CA VAL A 104 -2.01 13.48 -14.57
C VAL A 104 -3.51 13.68 -14.82
N LEU A 105 -4.38 13.26 -13.91
CA LEU A 105 -5.83 13.41 -14.07
C LEU A 105 -6.31 14.86 -14.10
N VAL A 106 -5.63 15.77 -13.37
CA VAL A 106 -5.98 17.20 -13.36
C VAL A 106 -5.41 17.94 -14.57
N THR A 107 -4.32 17.46 -15.17
CA THR A 107 -3.63 18.12 -16.29
C THR A 107 -4.12 17.67 -17.66
N VAL A 108 -4.66 16.45 -17.77
CA VAL A 108 -5.23 15.93 -19.03
C VAL A 108 -6.56 16.63 -19.33
N ASP A 109 -6.78 16.96 -20.61
CA ASP A 109 -8.07 17.51 -21.06
C ASP A 109 -9.22 16.55 -20.69
N PRO A 110 -10.24 17.01 -19.93
CA PRO A 110 -11.38 16.19 -19.53
C PRO A 110 -12.15 15.54 -20.69
N ARG A 111 -12.02 16.08 -21.91
CA ARG A 111 -12.65 15.50 -23.12
C ARG A 111 -11.94 14.25 -23.59
N ASN A 112 -10.68 14.03 -23.19
CA ASN A 112 -9.90 12.88 -23.59
C ASN A 112 -10.00 11.74 -22.56
N THR A 113 -11.20 11.16 -22.47
CA THR A 113 -11.51 10.08 -21.53
C THR A 113 -10.62 8.85 -21.73
N GLY A 114 -10.16 8.57 -22.95
CA GLY A 114 -9.26 7.47 -23.27
C GLY A 114 -7.88 7.62 -22.62
N LEU A 115 -7.27 8.81 -22.72
CA LEU A 115 -5.98 9.08 -22.06
C LEU A 115 -6.12 9.06 -20.54
N MET A 116 -7.20 9.64 -19.99
CA MET A 116 -7.46 9.61 -18.55
C MET A 116 -7.57 8.17 -18.05
N LEU A 117 -8.30 7.32 -18.78
CA LEU A 117 -8.47 5.91 -18.45
C LEU A 117 -7.12 5.17 -18.44
N ILE A 118 -6.33 5.31 -19.50
CA ILE A 118 -5.03 4.63 -19.62
C ILE A 118 -4.09 5.08 -18.50
N ALA A 119 -3.98 6.40 -18.27
CA ALA A 119 -3.14 6.96 -17.23
C ALA A 119 -3.55 6.48 -15.83
N PHE A 120 -4.86 6.47 -15.57
CA PHE A 120 -5.42 5.99 -14.32
C PHE A 120 -5.11 4.50 -14.10
N LEU A 121 -5.41 3.62 -15.07
CA LEU A 121 -5.19 2.18 -14.92
C LEU A 121 -3.71 1.84 -14.72
N ILE A 122 -2.83 2.43 -15.53
CA ILE A 122 -1.38 2.19 -15.41
C ILE A 122 -0.88 2.64 -14.04
N GLY A 123 -1.22 3.86 -13.62
CA GLY A 123 -0.79 4.37 -12.33
C GLY A 123 -1.37 3.57 -11.17
N TYR A 124 -2.65 3.23 -11.23
CA TYR A 124 -3.35 2.51 -10.16
C TYR A 124 -2.80 1.09 -9.96
N TRP A 125 -2.54 0.36 -11.05
CA TRP A 125 -1.92 -0.96 -10.96
C TRP A 125 -0.44 -0.91 -10.59
N SER A 126 0.30 0.10 -11.06
CA SER A 126 1.69 0.31 -10.63
C SER A 126 1.77 0.58 -9.13
N PHE A 127 0.83 1.39 -8.61
CA PHE A 127 0.68 1.61 -7.18
C PHE A 127 0.39 0.29 -6.45
N ALA A 128 -0.53 -0.53 -6.95
CA ALA A 128 -0.86 -1.83 -6.35
C ALA A 128 0.38 -2.75 -6.23
N MET A 129 1.19 -2.82 -7.29
CA MET A 129 2.45 -3.57 -7.26
C MET A 129 3.42 -3.05 -6.22
N GLY A 130 3.62 -1.73 -6.15
CA GLY A 130 4.50 -1.13 -5.15
C GLY A 130 3.98 -1.32 -3.73
N ASP A 131 2.66 -1.22 -3.53
CA ASP A 131 2.04 -1.32 -2.21
C ASP A 131 2.09 -2.74 -1.65
N SER A 132 2.08 -3.76 -2.51
CA SER A 132 2.25 -5.15 -2.09
C SER A 132 3.55 -5.40 -1.31
N LEU A 133 4.64 -4.80 -1.77
CA LEU A 133 5.96 -4.87 -1.15
C LEU A 133 5.95 -4.20 0.22
N VAL A 134 5.42 -2.98 0.27
CA VAL A 134 5.33 -2.19 1.49
C VAL A 134 4.50 -2.94 2.55
N THR A 135 3.33 -3.45 2.16
CA THR A 135 2.44 -4.18 3.07
C THR A 135 3.08 -5.43 3.63
N LEU A 136 3.78 -6.21 2.81
CA LEU A 136 4.48 -7.42 3.25
C LEU A 136 5.53 -7.13 4.33
N ILE A 137 6.40 -6.15 4.08
CA ILE A 137 7.50 -5.82 5.00
C ILE A 137 6.98 -5.12 6.26
N TRP A 138 5.99 -4.24 6.10
CA TRP A 138 5.33 -3.58 7.20
C TRP A 138 4.65 -4.59 8.14
N GLY A 139 3.92 -5.57 7.58
CA GLY A 139 3.24 -6.61 8.36
C GLY A 139 4.22 -7.50 9.13
N ASP A 140 5.34 -7.85 8.52
CA ASP A 140 6.41 -8.59 9.19
C ASP A 140 7.06 -7.79 10.34
N MET A 141 7.30 -6.48 10.12
CA MET A 141 7.83 -5.60 11.17
C MET A 141 6.84 -5.39 12.32
N LEU A 142 5.54 -5.27 12.01
CA LEU A 142 4.48 -5.21 13.01
C LEU A 142 4.51 -6.47 13.90
N GLY A 143 4.58 -7.66 13.29
CA GLY A 143 4.67 -8.93 14.02
C GLY A 143 5.88 -8.97 14.96
N SER A 144 7.05 -8.50 14.51
CA SER A 144 8.26 -8.43 15.35
C SER A 144 8.21 -7.40 16.49
N SER A 145 7.25 -6.47 16.44
CA SER A 145 7.10 -5.38 17.42
C SER A 145 6.14 -5.72 18.56
N LEU A 146 5.41 -6.84 18.44
CA LEU A 146 4.54 -7.35 19.49
C LEU A 146 5.35 -8.20 20.50
N PRO A 147 5.03 -8.14 21.79
CA PRO A 147 5.60 -9.06 22.77
C PRO A 147 5.11 -10.48 22.48
N ASN A 148 6.03 -11.43 22.37
CA ASN A 148 5.73 -12.87 22.37
C ASN A 148 5.38 -13.36 23.78
#